data_AF-A0A2N2S2V1-F1
#
_entry.id   AF-A0A2N2S2V1-F1
#
_cell.length_a   1.000
_cell.length_b   1.000
_cell.length_c   1.000
_cell.angle_alpha   90.00
_cell.angle_beta   90.00
_cell.angle_gamma   90.00
#
_symmetry.space_group_name_H-M   'P 1'
#
loop_
_entity.id
_entity.type
_entity.pdbx_description
1 polymer ?
#
loop_
_entity_poly.entity_id
_entity_poly.type
_entity_poly.pdbx_seq_one_letter_code
_entity_poly.pdbx_strand_id
1 'polypeptide(L)'
;LVDSNGPVIIDLPQAVDAAANNNASRMLDRDVDNLATYFGQFAPELLETAYGKEIWSLYESGKLHPEIELTGVFHADETEADLDEVMQVIDAARKEEAARRARMEGIEIEEE
;
A
#
# COMPACT_ATOMS: atom_id res chain seq x y z
N LEU A 1 27.00 -1.09 4.65
CA LEU A 1 28.11 -0.12 4.47
C LEU A 1 27.68 1.17 5.15
N VAL A 2 28.57 1.83 5.87
CA VAL A 2 28.29 3.11 6.54
C VAL A 2 29.37 4.08 6.07
N ASP A 3 28.97 5.21 5.51
CA ASP A 3 29.88 6.28 5.12
C ASP A 3 29.94 7.38 6.19
N SER A 4 30.60 8.50 5.91
CA SER A 4 30.71 9.62 6.86
C SER A 4 29.39 10.35 7.13
N ASN A 5 28.38 10.15 6.28
CA ASN A 5 27.07 10.80 6.35
C ASN A 5 25.98 9.85 6.88
N GLY A 6 26.22 8.54 6.94
CA GLY A 6 25.32 7.59 7.55
C GLY A 6 25.25 6.23 6.83
N PRO A 7 24.21 5.43 7.10
CA PRO A 7 24.02 4.15 6.43
C PRO A 7 23.70 4.35 4.95
N VAL A 8 24.36 3.59 4.09
CA VAL A 8 24.11 3.58 2.65
C VAL A 8 23.33 2.32 2.29
N ILE A 9 22.11 2.51 1.76
CA ILE A 9 21.30 1.43 1.20
C ILE A 9 21.84 1.10 -0.20
N ILE A 10 22.11 -0.17 -0.44
CA ILE A 10 22.65 -0.67 -1.71
C ILE A 10 21.80 -1.84 -2.19
N ASP A 11 21.99 -2.20 -3.46
CA ASP A 11 21.37 -3.36 -4.10
C ASP A 11 19.83 -3.28 -4.11
N LEU A 12 19.31 -2.35 -4.93
CA LEU A 12 17.88 -2.17 -5.20
C LEU A 12 17.42 -2.68 -6.59
N PRO A 13 17.89 -3.82 -7.14
CA PRO A 13 17.39 -4.30 -8.44
C PRO A 13 15.92 -4.78 -8.33
N GLN A 14 15.45 -5.04 -7.12
CA GLN A 14 14.07 -5.43 -6.80
C GLN A 14 13.19 -4.24 -6.40
N ALA A 15 13.66 -3.00 -6.58
CA ALA A 15 12.83 -1.82 -6.31
C ALA A 15 11.62 -1.83 -7.25
N VAL A 16 10.43 -1.79 -6.65
CA VAL A 16 9.16 -1.77 -7.35
C VAL A 16 8.47 -0.43 -7.09
N ASP A 17 7.68 0.01 -8.06
CA ASP A 17 6.77 1.12 -7.83
C ASP A 17 5.67 0.69 -6.86
N ALA A 18 5.57 1.41 -5.74
CA ALA A 18 4.63 1.11 -4.67
C ALA A 18 3.17 1.29 -5.10
N ALA A 19 2.88 2.20 -6.03
CA ALA A 19 1.53 2.42 -6.54
C ALA A 19 1.13 1.39 -7.60
N ALA A 20 2.10 0.78 -8.29
CA ALA A 20 1.84 -0.16 -9.40
C ALA A 20 1.97 -1.64 -9.00
N ASN A 21 2.29 -1.95 -7.74
CA ASN A 21 2.53 -3.32 -7.29
C ASN A 21 1.78 -3.65 -6.00
N ASN A 22 0.77 -4.53 -6.09
CA ASN A 22 -0.03 -5.00 -4.96
C ASN A 22 0.81 -5.70 -3.86
N ASN A 23 2.02 -6.16 -4.18
CA ASN A 23 2.93 -6.77 -3.20
C ASN A 23 3.88 -5.76 -2.54
N ALA A 24 3.87 -4.48 -2.94
CA ALA A 24 4.79 -3.47 -2.40
C ALA A 24 4.66 -3.32 -0.87
N SER A 25 3.42 -3.32 -0.35
CA SER A 25 3.16 -3.30 1.10
C SER A 25 3.86 -4.44 1.83
N ARG A 26 3.67 -5.68 1.36
CA ARG A 26 4.27 -6.87 1.95
C ARG A 26 5.80 -6.86 1.82
N MET A 27 6.32 -6.37 0.70
CA MET A 27 7.77 -6.26 0.49
C MET A 27 8.39 -5.27 1.48
N LEU A 28 7.76 -4.10 1.67
CA LEU A 28 8.17 -3.12 2.65
C LEU A 28 8.12 -3.68 4.08
N ASP A 29 7.00 -4.30 4.46
CA ASP A 29 6.81 -4.87 5.80
C ASP A 29 7.91 -5.90 6.11
N ARG A 30 8.17 -6.82 5.17
CA ARG A 30 9.27 -7.79 5.26
C ARG A 30 10.63 -7.12 5.43
N ASP A 31 10.92 -6.09 4.64
CA ASP A 31 12.23 -5.45 4.65
C ASP A 31 12.44 -4.67 5.97
N VAL A 32 11.40 -4.02 6.50
CA VAL A 32 11.42 -3.36 7.80
C VAL A 32 11.51 -4.38 8.95
N ASP A 33 10.78 -5.49 8.88
CA ASP A 33 10.86 -6.58 9.88
C ASP A 33 12.26 -7.21 9.94
N ASN A 34 12.93 -7.34 8.80
CA ASN A 34 14.31 -7.81 8.75
C ASN A 34 15.26 -6.83 9.48
N LEU A 35 15.05 -5.52 9.30
CA LEU A 35 15.81 -4.49 10.02
C LEU A 35 15.52 -4.54 11.53
N ALA A 36 14.24 -4.62 11.92
CA ALA A 36 13.85 -4.75 13.32
C ALA A 36 14.44 -6.01 13.97
N THR A 37 14.44 -7.14 13.27
CA THR A 37 15.04 -8.40 13.75
C THR A 37 16.55 -8.27 13.93
N TYR A 38 17.25 -7.66 12.97
CA TYR A 38 18.69 -7.48 13.04
C TYR A 38 19.09 -6.51 14.16
N PHE A 39 18.49 -5.33 14.20
CA PHE A 39 18.79 -4.30 15.19
C PHE A 39 18.21 -4.62 16.57
N GLY A 40 17.17 -5.45 16.65
CA GLY A 40 16.56 -5.95 17.89
C GLY A 40 17.53 -6.74 18.76
N GLN A 41 18.63 -7.25 18.19
CA GLN A 41 19.72 -7.85 18.95
C GLN A 41 20.46 -6.82 19.84
N PHE A 42 20.37 -5.53 19.50
CA PHE A 42 21.00 -4.41 20.19
C PHE A 42 19.98 -3.49 20.87
N ALA A 43 18.78 -3.36 20.31
CA ALA A 43 17.67 -2.54 20.80
C ALA A 43 16.38 -3.38 20.78
N PRO A 44 16.15 -4.25 21.80
CA PRO A 44 15.04 -5.19 21.82
C PRO A 44 13.65 -4.57 21.66
N GLU A 45 13.49 -3.31 22.06
CA GLU A 45 12.27 -2.53 21.89
C GLU A 45 11.80 -2.46 20.42
N LEU A 46 12.71 -2.56 19.44
CA LEU A 46 12.36 -2.58 18.02
C LEU A 46 11.55 -3.80 17.62
N LEU A 47 11.68 -4.93 18.33
CA LEU A 47 10.95 -6.17 18.05
C LEU A 47 9.46 -6.06 18.35
N GLU A 48 9.06 -5.07 19.16
CA GLU A 48 7.66 -4.80 19.52
C GLU A 48 7.04 -3.69 18.65
N THR A 49 7.81 -3.12 17.71
CA THR A 49 7.33 -2.04 16.85
C THR A 49 6.72 -2.57 15.54
N ALA A 50 5.79 -1.79 14.98
CA ALA A 50 5.11 -2.06 13.72
C ALA A 50 5.42 -0.96 12.68
N TYR A 51 6.68 -0.55 12.58
CA TYR A 51 7.11 0.53 11.68
C TYR A 51 6.74 0.27 10.21
N GLY A 52 6.81 -0.97 9.73
CA GLY A 52 6.47 -1.30 8.34
C GLY A 52 5.03 -0.90 7.99
N LYS A 53 4.08 -1.30 8.85
CA LYS A 53 2.65 -0.97 8.73
C LYS A 53 2.36 0.51 8.94
N GLU A 54 3.03 1.15 9.90
CA GLU A 54 2.90 2.60 10.13
C GLU A 54 3.35 3.41 8.91
N ILE A 55 4.53 3.10 8.36
CA ILE A 55 5.06 3.76 7.15
C ILE A 55 4.11 3.54 5.97
N TRP A 56 3.60 2.32 5.79
CA TRP A 56 2.67 2.01 4.70
C TRP A 56 1.36 2.80 4.81
N SER A 57 0.79 2.88 6.01
CA SER A 57 -0.44 3.65 6.26
C SER A 57 -0.26 5.15 6.01
N LEU A 58 0.90 5.70 6.39
CA LEU A 58 1.26 7.09 6.08
C LEU A 58 1.42 7.30 4.57
N TYR A 59 1.98 6.32 3.85
CA TYR A 59 2.11 6.36 2.40
C TYR A 59 0.74 6.34 1.71
N GLU A 60 -0.13 5.38 2.08
CA GLU A 60 -1.47 5.24 1.50
C GLU A 60 -2.35 6.48 1.75
N SER A 61 -2.22 7.10 2.92
CA SER A 61 -2.94 8.33 3.24
C SER A 61 -2.32 9.60 2.65
N GLY A 62 -1.19 9.49 1.94
CA GLY A 62 -0.47 10.62 1.33
C GLY A 62 0.20 11.56 2.35
N LYS A 63 0.42 11.09 3.58
CA LYS A 63 1.00 11.86 4.70
C LYS A 63 2.47 11.54 4.96
N LEU A 64 3.03 10.54 4.30
CA LEU A 64 4.43 10.17 4.47
C LEU A 64 5.35 11.28 3.93
N HIS A 65 6.17 11.86 4.81
CA HIS A 65 7.18 12.85 4.47
C HIS A 65 8.44 12.68 5.34
N PRO A 66 9.62 13.13 4.89
CA PRO A 66 10.89 12.85 5.58
C PRO A 66 10.98 13.32 7.04
N GLU A 67 10.28 14.40 7.38
CA GLU A 67 10.30 14.98 8.73
C GLU A 67 9.31 14.33 9.71
N ILE A 68 8.60 13.26 9.30
CA ILE A 68 7.63 12.61 10.18
C ILE A 68 8.35 11.76 11.22
N GLU A 69 8.01 11.96 12.50
CA GLU A 69 8.45 11.07 13.57
C GLU A 69 7.56 9.85 13.60
N LEU A 70 8.16 8.68 13.38
CA LEU A 70 7.47 7.40 13.50
C LEU A 70 7.37 6.99 14.96
N THR A 71 6.23 6.44 15.34
CA THR A 71 5.95 6.02 16.71
C THR A 71 6.24 4.54 16.96
N GLY A 72 6.30 3.74 15.88
CA GLY A 72 6.41 2.28 15.95
C GLY A 72 5.08 1.62 16.33
N VAL A 73 3.98 2.37 16.42
CA VAL A 73 2.66 1.87 16.82
C VAL A 73 1.74 1.92 15.62
N PHE A 74 1.13 0.78 15.29
CA PHE A 74 0.14 0.68 14.22
C PHE A 74 -1.14 0.03 14.74
N HIS A 75 -2.27 0.70 14.55
CA HIS A 75 -3.58 0.16 14.84
C HIS A 75 -4.20 -0.28 13.51
N ALA A 76 -4.36 -1.58 13.33
CA ALA A 76 -5.02 -2.12 12.14
C ALA A 76 -6.50 -1.71 12.16
N ASP A 77 -6.98 -1.23 11.02
CA ASP A 77 -8.41 -1.14 10.79
C ASP A 77 -8.91 -2.55 10.45
N GLU A 78 -9.58 -3.19 11.41
CA GLU A 78 -10.16 -4.53 11.27
C GLU A 78 -11.59 -4.48 10.70
N THR A 79 -12.05 -3.31 10.25
CA THR A 79 -13.37 -3.19 9.62
C THR A 79 -13.41 -4.07 8.36
N GLU A 80 -14.36 -5.00 8.31
CA GLU A 80 -14.60 -5.80 7.12
C GLU A 80 -14.98 -4.88 5.95
N ALA A 81 -14.29 -5.04 4.83
CA ALA A 81 -14.65 -4.31 3.61
C ALA A 81 -16.05 -4.72 3.15
N ASP A 82 -16.89 -3.73 2.83
CA ASP A 82 -18.20 -3.98 2.23
C ASP A 82 -18.03 -4.43 0.77
N LEU A 83 -17.93 -5.74 0.59
CA LEU A 83 -17.79 -6.35 -0.73
C LEU A 83 -19.03 -6.13 -1.61
N ASP A 84 -20.21 -5.98 -1.01
CA ASP A 84 -21.44 -5.74 -1.76
C ASP A 84 -21.42 -4.34 -2.39
N GLU A 85 -20.95 -3.32 -1.65
CA GLU A 85 -20.75 -1.97 -2.18
C GLU A 85 -19.75 -1.97 -3.35
N VAL A 86 -18.60 -2.65 -3.18
CA VAL A 86 -17.58 -2.74 -4.24
C VAL A 86 -18.14 -3.39 -5.51
N MET A 87 -18.89 -4.48 -5.36
CA MET A 87 -19.52 -5.18 -6.50
C MET A 87 -20.56 -4.29 -7.20
N GLN A 88 -21.36 -3.53 -6.45
CA GLN A 88 -22.32 -2.58 -7.02
C GLN A 88 -21.65 -1.48 -7.83
N VAL A 89 -20.54 -0.92 -7.34
CA VAL A 89 -19.78 0.11 -8.07
C VAL A 89 -19.18 -0.46 -9.36
N ILE A 90 -18.63 -1.67 -9.32
CA ILE A 90 -18.08 -2.35 -10.50
C ILE A 90 -19.18 -2.58 -11.55
N ASP A 91 -20.33 -3.11 -11.13
CA ASP A 91 -21.44 -3.39 -12.05
C ASP A 91 -22.02 -2.11 -12.67
N ALA A 92 -22.12 -1.03 -11.89
CA ALA A 92 -22.53 0.28 -12.39
C ALA A 92 -21.55 0.80 -13.47
N ALA A 93 -20.25 0.73 -13.22
CA ALA A 93 -19.22 1.13 -14.19
C ALA A 93 -19.27 0.27 -15.46
N ARG A 94 -19.52 -1.03 -15.33
CA ARG A 94 -19.69 -1.95 -16.48
C ARG A 94 -20.93 -1.63 -17.30
N LYS A 95 -22.07 -1.33 -16.64
CA LYS A 95 -23.31 -0.91 -17.32
C LYS A 95 -23.11 0.42 -18.07
N GLU A 96 -22.44 1.38 -17.44
CA GLU A 96 -22.12 2.66 -18.08
C GLU A 96 -21.22 2.48 -19.30
N GLU A 97 -20.17 1.66 -19.20
CA GLU A 97 -19.29 1.38 -20.33
C GLU A 97 -20.02 0.65 -21.46
N ALA A 98 -20.88 -0.33 -21.14
CA ALA A 98 -21.70 -1.03 -22.13
C ALA A 98 -22.66 -0.07 -22.86
N ALA A 99 -23.34 0.81 -22.13
CA ALA A 99 -24.21 1.83 -22.71
C ALA A 99 -23.42 2.82 -23.59
N ARG A 100 -22.19 3.19 -23.19
CA ARG A 100 -21.29 4.03 -23.99
C ARG A 100 -20.90 3.35 -25.30
N ARG A 101 -20.57 2.05 -25.26
CA ARG A 101 -20.24 1.25 -26.44
C ARG A 101 -21.43 1.11 -27.38
N ALA A 102 -22.63 0.82 -26.86
CA ALA A 102 -23.85 0.74 -27.67
C ALA A 102 -24.18 2.05 -28.40
N ARG A 103 -24.01 3.20 -27.71
CA ARG A 103 -24.12 4.53 -28.34
C ARG A 103 -23.09 4.75 -29.45
N MET A 104 -21.87 4.25 -29.29
CA MET A 104 -20.83 4.35 -30.33
C MET A 104 -21.07 3.41 -31.51
N GLU A 105 -21.66 2.24 -31.27
CA GLU A 105 -21.98 1.23 -32.27
C GLU A 105 -23.33 1.50 -32.98
N GLY A 106 -24.06 2.55 -32.58
CA GLY A 106 -25.35 2.91 -33.17
C GLY A 106 -26.48 1.94 -32.84
N ILE A 107 -26.33 1.16 -31.76
CA ILE A 107 -27.36 0.23 -31.27
C ILE A 107 -28.17 0.97 -30.21
N GLU A 108 -29.40 1.35 -30.54
CA GLU A 108 -30.40 1.76 -29.56
C GLU A 108 -30.77 0.54 -28.70
N ILE A 109 -30.42 0.58 -27.42
CA ILE A 109 -30.92 -0.40 -26.44
C ILE A 109 -32.23 0.18 -25.89
N GLU A 110 -33.37 -0.38 -26.30
CA GLU A 110 -34.65 -0.16 -25.62
C GLU A 110 -34.57 -0.82 -24.22
N GLU A 111 -34.74 -0.01 -23.16
CA GLU A 111 -34.96 -0.53 -21.80
C GLU A 111 -36.44 -0.94 -21.66
N GLU A 112 -36.70 -2.20 -21.29
CA GLU A 112 -38.00 -2.71 -20.80
C GLU A 112 -37.93 -2.96 -19.29
#